data_AF-A0A3R9V426-F1
#
_entry.id   AF-A0A3R9V426-F1
#
_cell.length_a   1.000
_cell.length_b   1.000
_cell.length_c   1.000
_cell.angle_alpha   90.00
_cell.angle_beta   90.00
_cell.angle_gamma   90.00
#
_symmetry.space_group_name_H-M   'P 1'
#
loop_
_entity.id
_entity.type
_entity.pdbx_description
1 polymer ?
#
loop_
_entity_poly.entity_id
_entity_poly.type
_entity_poly.pdbx_seq_one_letter_code
_entity_poly.pdbx_strand_id
1 'polypeptide(L)'
;MDNCLELRPELVVVSSVNGHGFTDGLRLIRALRAVPELAGTPVVIGGKLVTDGLRNVGMVRRLTAAGYDRVFDDGELADFRAMAARSPYRAVS
;
A
#
# COMPACT_ATOMS: atom_id res chain seq x y z
N MET A 1 12.34 0.79 -5.54
CA MET A 1 12.18 -0.60 -6.06
C MET A 1 13.43 -1.40 -5.77
N ASP A 2 14.62 -0.81 -5.98
CA ASP A 2 15.91 -1.46 -5.69
C ASP A 2 16.00 -2.04 -4.26
N ASN A 3 15.64 -1.26 -3.23
CA ASN A 3 15.57 -1.78 -1.85
C ASN A 3 14.61 -2.97 -1.70
N CYS A 4 13.48 -3.02 -2.42
CA CYS A 4 12.55 -4.16 -2.35
C CYS A 4 13.14 -5.42 -2.98
N LEU A 5 13.89 -5.26 -4.08
CA LEU A 5 14.57 -6.38 -4.74
C LEU A 5 15.71 -6.93 -3.88
N GLU A 6 16.42 -6.05 -3.19
CA GLU A 6 17.51 -6.41 -2.28
C GLU A 6 16.99 -7.07 -0.99
N LEU A 7 16.01 -6.44 -0.33
CA LEU A 7 15.50 -6.89 0.97
C LEU A 7 14.48 -8.02 0.88
N ARG A 8 13.85 -8.20 -0.30
CA ARG A 8 12.78 -9.19 -0.56
C ARG A 8 11.73 -9.22 0.56
N PRO A 9 11.03 -8.10 0.81
CA PRO A 9 10.11 -8.00 1.93
C PRO A 9 8.91 -8.94 1.75
N GLU A 10 8.43 -9.49 2.86
CA GLU A 10 7.20 -10.28 2.91
C GLU A 10 5.93 -9.40 2.86
N LEU A 11 6.08 -8.09 3.10
CA LEU A 11 5.01 -7.09 3.04
C LEU A 11 5.61 -5.72 2.70
N VAL A 12 5.03 -5.02 1.73
CA VAL A 12 5.33 -3.62 1.45
C VAL A 12 4.18 -2.75 1.97
N VAL A 13 4.50 -1.81 2.85
CA VAL A 13 3.53 -0.84 3.39
C VAL A 13 3.85 0.53 2.81
N VAL A 14 2.91 1.07 2.02
CA VAL A 14 3.01 2.41 1.46
C VAL A 14 2.20 3.35 2.35
N SER A 15 2.87 4.33 2.94
CA SER A 15 2.19 5.41 3.68
C SER A 15 2.17 6.67 2.83
N SER A 16 1.01 7.34 2.74
CA SER A 16 0.91 8.66 2.13
C SER A 16 0.22 9.62 3.09
N VAL A 17 0.82 10.78 3.32
CA VAL A 17 0.29 11.83 4.22
C VAL A 17 0.03 13.15 3.50
N ASN A 18 0.40 13.27 2.22
CA ASN A 18 0.44 14.53 1.48
C ASN A 18 -0.74 14.73 0.51
N GLY A 19 -1.82 13.94 0.61
CA GLY A 19 -3.04 14.14 -0.19
C GLY A 19 -2.95 13.76 -1.68
N HIS A 20 -1.78 13.38 -2.18
CA HIS A 20 -1.58 12.83 -3.55
C HIS A 20 -1.49 11.29 -3.58
N GLY A 21 -1.76 10.63 -2.46
CA GLY A 21 -1.58 9.19 -2.30
C GLY A 21 -2.35 8.33 -3.30
N PHE A 22 -3.46 8.82 -3.85
CA PHE A 22 -4.17 8.10 -4.91
C PHE A 22 -3.37 8.00 -6.21
N THR A 23 -2.95 9.14 -6.76
CA THR A 23 -2.25 9.19 -8.05
C THR A 23 -0.87 8.53 -7.93
N ASP A 24 -0.14 8.86 -6.87
CA ASP A 24 1.19 8.29 -6.62
C ASP A 24 1.10 6.79 -6.31
N GLY A 25 0.09 6.39 -5.53
CA GLY A 25 -0.18 4.98 -5.25
C GLY A 25 -0.48 4.19 -6.52
N LEU A 26 -1.33 4.72 -7.41
CA LEU A 26 -1.62 4.06 -8.70
C LEU A 26 -0.39 3.90 -9.58
N ARG A 27 0.50 4.90 -9.60
CA ARG A 27 1.75 4.82 -10.37
C ARG A 27 2.69 3.79 -9.74
N LEU A 28 2.85 3.83 -8.43
CA LEU A 28 3.74 2.96 -7.68
C LEU A 28 3.35 1.49 -7.81
N ILE A 29 2.07 1.16 -7.58
CA ILE A 29 1.64 -0.24 -7.60
C ILE A 29 1.76 -0.86 -8.99
N ARG A 30 1.47 -0.09 -10.05
CA ARG A 30 1.68 -0.55 -11.42
C ARG A 30 3.15 -0.82 -11.71
N ALA A 31 4.04 0.04 -11.24
CA ALA A 31 5.48 -0.17 -11.39
C ALA A 31 5.95 -1.41 -10.61
N LEU A 32 5.49 -1.61 -9.38
CA LEU A 32 5.80 -2.80 -8.58
C LEU A 32 5.30 -4.08 -9.25
N ARG A 33 4.06 -4.10 -9.75
CA ARG A 33 3.49 -5.27 -10.43
C ARG A 33 4.10 -5.54 -11.80
N ALA A 34 4.76 -4.55 -12.41
CA ALA A 34 5.53 -4.75 -13.64
C ALA A 34 6.89 -5.45 -13.40
N VAL A 35 7.33 -5.57 -12.14
CA VAL A 35 8.55 -6.29 -11.76
C VAL A 35 8.18 -7.72 -11.37
N PRO A 36 8.54 -8.75 -12.17
CA PRO A 36 8.13 -10.13 -11.93
C PRO A 36 8.48 -10.67 -10.54
N GLU A 37 9.64 -10.29 -10.01
CA GLU A 37 10.15 -10.69 -8.70
C GLU A 37 9.32 -10.14 -7.54
N LEU A 38 8.57 -9.05 -7.77
CA LEU A 38 7.72 -8.39 -6.77
C LEU A 38 6.23 -8.57 -7.06
N ALA A 39 5.87 -9.19 -8.19
CA ALA A 39 4.48 -9.33 -8.63
C ALA A 39 3.62 -10.07 -7.59
N GLY A 40 4.19 -11.02 -6.86
CA GLY A 40 3.53 -11.76 -5.77
C GLY A 40 3.68 -11.18 -4.37
N THR A 41 4.50 -10.13 -4.17
CA THR A 41 4.71 -9.55 -2.84
C THR A 41 3.45 -8.83 -2.37
N PRO A 42 2.92 -9.10 -1.16
CA PRO A 42 1.81 -8.33 -0.61
C PRO A 42 2.14 -6.84 -0.49
N VAL A 43 1.26 -5.99 -1.00
CA VAL A 43 1.40 -4.52 -0.94
C VAL A 43 0.12 -3.91 -0.38
N VAL A 44 0.26 -3.11 0.66
CA VAL A 44 -0.84 -2.32 1.23
C VAL A 44 -0.51 -0.83 1.19
N ILE A 45 -1.55 0.01 1.13
CA ILE A 45 -1.40 1.47 1.22
C ILE A 45 -2.35 2.05 2.25
N GLY A 46 -1.90 3.07 2.98
CA GLY A 46 -2.72 3.77 3.97
C GLY A 46 -2.30 5.22 4.20
N GLY A 47 -3.11 5.92 5.00
CA GLY A 47 -2.94 7.34 5.32
C GLY A 47 -3.90 8.25 4.56
N LYS A 48 -3.50 9.52 4.37
CA LYS A 48 -4.31 10.56 3.71
C LYS A 48 -4.11 10.54 2.21
N LEU A 49 -4.91 9.70 1.54
CA LEU A 49 -4.81 9.48 0.08
C LEU A 49 -5.40 10.61 -0.77
N VAL A 50 -6.20 11.48 -0.16
CA VAL A 50 -6.84 12.67 -0.78
C VAL A 50 -6.71 13.87 0.14
N THR A 51 -6.71 15.07 -0.45
CA THR A 51 -6.66 16.35 0.27
C THR A 51 -7.98 16.72 0.95
N ASP A 52 -9.11 16.30 0.36
CA ASP A 52 -10.44 16.84 0.72
C ASP A 52 -11.18 15.95 1.74
N GLY A 53 -10.43 15.04 2.39
CA GLY A 53 -10.90 14.25 3.54
C GLY A 53 -11.86 13.09 3.24
N LEU A 54 -12.51 13.06 2.07
CA LEU A 54 -13.44 11.99 1.71
C LEU A 54 -12.88 11.07 0.64
N ARG A 55 -12.31 9.94 1.10
CA ARG A 55 -11.98 8.80 0.26
C ARG A 55 -13.28 8.15 -0.24
N ASN A 56 -13.48 8.13 -1.56
CA ASN A 56 -14.65 7.45 -2.13
C ASN A 56 -14.37 5.96 -2.40
N VAL A 57 -15.43 5.14 -2.38
CA VAL A 57 -15.37 3.69 -2.65
C VAL A 57 -14.74 3.38 -4.01
N GLY A 58 -14.97 4.23 -5.02
CA GLY A 58 -14.37 4.08 -6.35
C GLY A 58 -12.84 4.18 -6.35
N MET A 59 -12.28 5.00 -5.47
CA MET A 59 -10.84 5.18 -5.30
C MET A 59 -10.20 3.92 -4.72
N VAL A 60 -10.83 3.35 -3.68
CA VAL A 60 -10.44 2.06 -3.09
C VAL A 60 -10.41 0.98 -4.16
N ARG A 61 -11.52 0.85 -4.90
CA ARG A 61 -11.64 -0.15 -5.96
C ARG A 61 -10.58 0.02 -7.04
N ARG A 62 -10.25 1.26 -7.41
CA ARG A 62 -9.21 1.54 -8.42
C ARG A 62 -7.81 1.15 -7.93
N LEU A 63 -7.46 1.45 -6.68
CA LEU A 63 -6.17 1.07 -6.10
C LEU A 63 -6.06 -0.46 -5.95
N THR A 64 -7.11 -1.12 -5.46
CA THR A 64 -7.15 -2.58 -5.36
C THR A 64 -7.08 -3.24 -6.74
N ALA A 65 -7.86 -2.76 -7.71
CA ALA A 65 -7.82 -3.27 -9.09
C ALA A 65 -6.47 -3.03 -9.78
N ALA A 66 -5.73 -2.00 -9.37
CA ALA A 66 -4.38 -1.74 -9.88
C ALA A 66 -3.30 -2.65 -9.24
N GLY A 67 -3.63 -3.35 -8.16
CA GLY A 67 -2.78 -4.39 -7.59
C GLY A 67 -2.48 -4.27 -6.09
N TYR A 68 -3.06 -3.31 -5.37
CA TYR A 68 -2.94 -3.28 -3.90
C TYR A 68 -3.80 -4.38 -3.29
N ASP A 69 -3.25 -5.13 -2.34
CA ASP A 69 -3.97 -6.19 -1.64
C ASP A 69 -4.97 -5.62 -0.63
N ARG A 70 -4.63 -4.47 -0.02
CA ARG A 70 -5.53 -3.76 0.89
C ARG A 70 -5.22 -2.28 0.91
N VAL A 71 -6.25 -1.47 1.06
CA VAL A 71 -6.14 -0.02 1.19
C VAL A 71 -6.81 0.42 2.48
N PHE A 72 -6.02 0.96 3.39
CA PHE A 72 -6.43 1.45 4.71
C PHE A 72 -6.71 2.95 4.68
N ASP A 73 -7.68 3.39 5.48
CA ASP A 73 -7.91 4.79 5.81
C ASP A 73 -7.16 5.21 7.09
N ASP A 74 -7.08 6.52 7.35
CA ASP A 74 -6.49 7.11 8.57
C ASP A 74 -7.19 6.59 9.85
N GLY A 75 -8.48 6.24 9.74
CA GLY A 75 -9.26 5.62 10.83
C GLY A 75 -9.07 4.11 11.01
N GLU A 76 -8.40 3.42 10.07
CA GLU A 76 -8.31 1.94 10.05
C GLU A 76 -6.97 1.42 10.62
N LEU A 77 -6.26 2.23 11.44
CA LEU A 77 -4.99 1.82 12.03
C LEU A 77 -5.10 0.55 12.89
N ALA A 78 -6.21 0.37 13.60
CA ALA A 78 -6.46 -0.83 14.38
C ALA A 78 -6.56 -2.09 13.49
N ASP A 79 -7.25 -1.98 12.35
CA ASP A 79 -7.39 -3.07 11.39
C ASP A 79 -6.06 -3.40 10.70
N PHE A 80 -5.25 -2.39 10.40
CA PHE A 80 -3.89 -2.60 9.92
C PHE A 80 -3.04 -3.35 10.95
N ARG A 81 -3.08 -2.93 12.23
CA ARG A 81 -2.36 -3.62 13.32
C ARG A 81 -2.83 -5.06 13.48
N ALA A 82 -4.13 -5.32 13.41
CA ALA A 82 -4.69 -6.66 13.48
C ALA A 82 -4.26 -7.55 12.30
N MET A 83 -4.15 -6.98 11.09
CA MET A 83 -3.60 -7.68 9.93
C MET A 83 -2.11 -7.99 10.13
N ALA A 84 -1.33 -6.98 10.55
CA ALA A 84 0.11 -7.11 10.74
C ALA A 84 0.46 -8.10 11.85
N ALA A 85 -0.33 -8.18 12.92
CA ALA A 85 -0.10 -9.10 14.04
C ALA A 85 -0.26 -10.59 13.68
N ARG A 86 -0.79 -10.92 12.49
CA ARG A 86 -0.91 -12.31 12.03
C ARG A 86 0.44 -12.94 11.66
N SER A 87 1.48 -12.13 11.46
CA SER A 87 2.84 -12.60 11.20
C SER A 87 3.86 -11.68 11.87
N PRO A 88 4.96 -12.19 12.43
CA PRO A 88 6.01 -11.34 13.00
C PRO A 88 6.80 -10.64 11.88
N TYR A 89 6.44 -9.40 11.56
CA TYR A 89 7.20 -8.58 10.62
C TYR A 89 8.28 -7.75 11.33
N ARG A 90 9.44 -7.58 10.71
CA ARG A 90 10.44 -6.58 11.10
C ARG A 90 10.41 -5.42 10.10
N ALA A 91 10.13 -4.22 10.59
CA ALA A 91 10.13 -3.03 9.75
C ALA A 91 11.55 -2.70 9.26
N VAL A 92 11.66 -2.37 7.98
CA VAL A 92 12.86 -1.89 7.30
C VAL A 92 12.43 -0.76 6.35
N SER A 93 13.23 0.29 6.23
CA SER A 93 12.94 1.50 5.43
C SER A 93 14.14 1.90 4.58
#